data_AF-A0A3C1X5H9-F1
#
_entry.id   AF-A0A3C1X5H9-F1
#
_cell.length_a   1.000
_cell.length_b   1.000
_cell.length_c   1.000
_cell.angle_alpha   90.00
_cell.angle_beta   90.00
_cell.angle_gamma   90.00
#
_symmetry.space_group_name_H-M   'P 1'
#
loop_
_entity.id
_entity.type
_entity.pdbx_description
1 polymer ?
#
loop_
_entity_poly.entity_id
_entity_poly.type
_entity_poly.pdbx_seq_one_letter_code
_entity_poly.pdbx_strand_id
1 'polypeptide(L)'
;MIDPETVSTTYTSGLVGTATDLQLFVSRPDPNLSYVSSQELATLDQRTGDLVIIRYLMADKQGAGLGSEIADREAPGQDDGPVGLARMSGDLYGLSTAVENSEESPQLAAAKLLAREVAAVQFRYFDGIAWQEEWDSTALNALPKAIEIVLTVRDEEQAANASFLDEPDPYALPSTTHRVVVPIPVAEPVVAEQVL
;
A
#
# COMPACT_ATOMS: atom_id res chain seq x y z
N MET A 1 6.25 -16.34 6.40
CA MET A 1 5.84 -15.00 6.87
C MET A 1 6.51 -14.01 5.95
N ILE A 2 5.72 -13.27 5.19
CA ILE A 2 6.18 -12.25 4.26
C ILE A 2 6.59 -11.02 5.09
N ASP A 3 7.80 -10.50 4.89
CA ASP A 3 8.24 -9.25 5.51
C ASP A 3 8.05 -8.10 4.50
N PRO A 4 6.98 -7.29 4.63
CA PRO A 4 6.61 -6.29 3.63
C PRO A 4 7.66 -5.18 3.45
N GLU A 5 8.56 -4.98 4.43
CA GLU A 5 9.62 -3.97 4.32
C GLU A 5 10.75 -4.40 3.39
N THR A 6 10.94 -5.70 3.18
CA THR A 6 12.01 -6.25 2.31
C THR A 6 11.51 -6.54 0.89
N VAL A 7 10.19 -6.54 0.68
CA VAL A 7 9.56 -6.83 -0.61
C VAL A 7 9.96 -5.79 -1.66
N SER A 8 10.04 -4.51 -1.28
CA SER A 8 10.39 -3.39 -2.17
C SER A 8 11.81 -3.46 -2.77
N THR A 9 12.72 -4.20 -2.14
CA THR A 9 14.10 -4.38 -2.62
C THR A 9 14.36 -5.75 -3.23
N THR A 10 13.44 -6.71 -3.04
CA THR A 10 13.60 -8.10 -3.48
C THR A 10 12.86 -8.40 -4.78
N TYR A 11 11.72 -7.74 -5.01
CA TYR A 11 10.84 -8.04 -6.14
C TYR A 11 10.73 -6.87 -7.11
N THR A 12 10.46 -7.18 -8.39
CA THR A 12 10.34 -6.18 -9.47
C THR A 12 9.02 -6.27 -10.23
N SER A 13 8.20 -7.28 -9.95
CA SER A 13 6.92 -7.52 -10.64
C SER A 13 5.94 -8.31 -9.76
N GLY A 14 4.66 -8.22 -10.12
CA GLY A 14 3.59 -8.98 -9.47
C GLY A 14 2.95 -8.24 -8.29
N LEU A 15 2.39 -9.03 -7.39
CA LEU A 15 1.71 -8.59 -6.19
C LEU A 15 2.21 -9.38 -4.99
N VAL A 16 2.48 -8.69 -3.90
CA VAL A 16 2.78 -9.30 -2.61
C VAL A 16 1.91 -8.60 -1.56
N GLY A 17 1.30 -9.37 -0.67
CA GLY A 17 0.47 -8.76 0.36
C GLY A 17 0.04 -9.73 1.45
N THR A 18 -0.39 -9.13 2.56
CA THR A 18 -0.97 -9.78 3.73
C THR A 18 -2.41 -9.28 3.91
N ALA A 19 -3.04 -9.59 5.05
CA ALA A 19 -4.37 -9.12 5.36
C ALA A 19 -4.46 -7.60 5.52
N THR A 20 -3.38 -6.90 5.86
CA THR A 20 -3.42 -5.45 6.15
C THR A 20 -2.45 -4.62 5.30
N ASP A 21 -1.67 -5.27 4.45
CA ASP A 21 -0.69 -4.65 3.58
C ASP A 21 -0.83 -5.20 2.16
N LEU A 22 -0.87 -4.33 1.17
CA LEU A 22 -0.94 -4.69 -0.24
C LEU A 22 0.12 -3.93 -1.03
N GLN A 23 1.08 -4.65 -1.59
CA GLN A 23 2.13 -4.13 -2.45
C GLN A 23 1.99 -4.62 -3.89
N LEU A 24 2.01 -3.68 -4.82
CA LEU A 24 1.80 -3.88 -6.25
C LEU A 24 3.00 -3.34 -7.01
N PHE A 25 3.51 -4.14 -7.94
CA PHE A 25 4.52 -3.74 -8.90
C PHE A 25 3.86 -3.58 -10.26
N VAL A 26 3.72 -2.34 -10.72
CA VAL A 26 2.95 -2.02 -11.93
C VAL A 26 3.82 -1.37 -12.98
N SER A 27 3.60 -1.74 -14.24
CA SER A 27 4.14 -1.00 -15.38
C SER A 27 3.16 0.11 -15.76
N ARG A 28 3.63 1.36 -15.72
CA ARG A 28 2.90 2.56 -16.15
C ARG A 28 3.75 3.31 -17.18
N PRO A 29 3.80 2.85 -18.44
CA PRO A 29 4.45 3.61 -19.49
C PRO A 29 3.73 4.94 -19.65
N ASP A 30 4.42 6.06 -19.39
CA ASP A 30 3.86 7.39 -19.61
C ASP A 30 4.05 7.79 -21.08
N PRO A 31 2.96 7.99 -21.84
CA PRO A 31 3.04 8.30 -23.27
C PRO A 31 3.77 9.62 -23.56
N ASN A 32 3.95 10.49 -22.56
CA ASN A 32 4.67 11.77 -22.66
C ASN A 32 5.97 11.79 -21.85
N LEU A 33 6.60 10.63 -21.61
CA LEU A 33 7.88 10.50 -20.90
C LEU A 33 8.92 11.54 -21.33
N SER A 34 9.08 12.59 -20.53
CA SER A 34 10.29 13.39 -20.54
C SER A 34 11.25 12.81 -19.50
N TYR A 35 12.36 12.23 -19.97
CA TYR A 35 13.45 11.86 -19.08
C TYR A 35 14.02 13.14 -18.46
N VAL A 36 13.73 13.37 -17.18
CA VAL A 36 14.38 14.41 -16.40
C VAL A 36 15.74 13.86 -15.98
N SER A 37 16.82 14.60 -16.24
CA SER A 37 18.14 14.14 -15.85
C SER A 37 18.23 14.06 -14.32
N SER A 38 19.01 13.10 -13.79
CA SER A 38 19.16 12.95 -12.32
C SER A 38 19.67 14.21 -11.60
N GLN A 39 20.22 15.16 -12.35
CA GLN A 39 20.76 16.44 -11.86
C GLN A 39 19.68 17.52 -11.71
N GLU A 40 18.50 17.32 -12.29
CA GLU A 40 17.37 18.28 -12.29
C GLU A 40 16.23 17.87 -11.35
N LEU A 41 16.33 16.70 -10.71
CA LEU A 41 15.33 16.20 -9.77
C LEU A 41 15.41 16.97 -8.44
N ALA A 42 14.30 17.60 -8.04
CA ALA A 42 14.16 18.22 -6.73
C ALA A 42 13.71 17.23 -5.65
N THR A 43 12.99 16.17 -6.05
CA THR A 43 12.40 15.16 -5.15
C THR A 43 12.37 13.78 -5.82
N LEU A 44 12.42 12.71 -5.01
CA LEU A 44 12.43 11.31 -5.50
C LEU A 44 11.17 10.92 -6.29
N ASP A 45 10.05 11.61 -6.08
CA ASP A 45 8.78 11.39 -6.81
C ASP A 45 8.79 11.93 -8.25
N GLN A 46 9.77 12.76 -8.60
CA GLN A 46 9.95 13.30 -9.96
C GLN A 46 10.72 12.35 -10.88
N ARG A 47 11.21 11.21 -10.38
CA ARG A 47 11.81 10.17 -11.21
C ARG A 47 10.72 9.49 -12.02
N THR A 48 10.70 9.77 -13.32
CA THR A 48 9.80 9.14 -14.28
C THR A 48 10.41 7.82 -14.74
N GLY A 49 9.99 6.71 -14.13
CA GLY A 49 10.25 5.37 -14.64
C GLY A 49 8.96 4.64 -14.99
N ASP A 50 9.07 3.66 -15.88
CA ASP A 50 7.94 2.84 -16.33
C ASP A 50 7.48 1.84 -15.27
N LEU A 51 8.31 1.54 -14.27
CA LEU A 51 8.01 0.60 -13.20
C LEU A 51 7.77 1.36 -11.90
N VAL A 52 6.60 1.15 -11.32
CA VAL A 52 6.16 1.86 -10.12
C VAL A 52 5.77 0.85 -9.06
N ILE A 53 6.23 1.09 -7.83
CA ILE A 53 5.73 0.38 -6.65
C ILE A 53 4.55 1.17 -6.10
N ILE A 54 3.46 0.49 -5.78
CA ILE A 54 2.33 1.05 -5.03
C ILE A 54 2.08 0.15 -3.83
N ARG A 55 2.10 0.71 -2.63
CA ARG A 55 1.80 0.00 -1.39
C ARG A 55 0.64 0.67 -0.66
N TYR A 56 -0.34 -0.11 -0.23
CA TYR A 56 -1.45 0.33 0.61
C TYR A 56 -1.31 -0.31 1.98
N LEU A 57 -1.41 0.50 3.04
CA LEU A 57 -1.26 0.05 4.42
C LEU A 57 -2.01 0.99 5.36
N MET A 58 -2.30 0.51 6.58
CA MET A 58 -2.83 1.36 7.64
C MET A 58 -1.72 2.23 8.24
N ALA A 59 -1.99 3.52 8.36
CA ALA A 59 -1.26 4.39 9.27
C ALA A 59 -1.87 4.22 10.67
N ASP A 60 -1.11 3.61 11.56
CA ASP A 60 -1.55 3.28 12.92
C ASP A 60 -0.41 3.51 13.92
N LYS A 61 -0.70 4.25 14.99
CA LYS A 61 0.25 4.59 16.06
C LYS A 61 0.71 3.37 16.88
N GLN A 62 -0.13 2.33 16.96
CA GLN A 62 0.23 1.06 17.60
C GLN A 62 0.84 0.06 16.62
N GLY A 63 0.95 0.44 15.35
CA GLY A 63 1.57 -0.36 14.31
C GLY A 63 3.09 -0.42 14.43
N ALA A 64 3.73 -0.98 13.41
CA ALA A 64 5.18 -1.02 13.29
C ALA A 64 5.60 -0.61 11.87
N GLY A 65 6.89 -0.29 11.72
CA GLY A 65 7.48 0.09 10.44
C GLY A 65 6.83 1.35 9.84
N LEU A 66 6.73 1.38 8.52
CA LEU A 66 6.27 2.53 7.75
C LEU A 66 4.88 3.04 8.19
N GLY A 67 3.97 2.16 8.60
CA GLY A 67 2.63 2.55 9.05
C GLY A 67 2.64 3.44 10.30
N SER A 68 3.51 3.13 11.26
CA SER A 68 3.70 3.93 12.48
C SER A 68 4.37 5.27 12.16
N GLU A 69 5.38 5.27 11.29
CA GLU A 69 6.08 6.49 10.89
C GLU A 69 5.15 7.47 10.16
N ILE A 70 4.26 6.96 9.30
CA ILE A 70 3.24 7.77 8.63
C ILE A 70 2.27 8.33 9.68
N ALA A 71 1.80 7.50 10.62
CA ALA A 71 0.89 7.95 11.67
C ALA A 71 1.52 9.09 12.51
N ASP A 72 2.79 8.95 12.89
CA ASP A 72 3.53 9.97 13.63
C ASP A 72 3.66 11.30 12.88
N ARG A 73 3.92 11.24 11.58
CA ARG A 73 4.01 12.43 10.73
C ARG A 73 2.65 13.12 10.57
N GLU A 74 1.58 12.34 10.37
CA GLU A 74 0.26 12.87 9.98
C GLU A 74 -0.64 13.24 11.17
N ALA A 75 -0.33 12.74 12.36
CA ALA A 75 -1.03 13.00 13.61
C ALA A 75 -0.06 13.07 14.82
N PRO A 76 0.82 14.10 14.90
CA PRO A 76 1.88 14.19 15.92
C PRO A 76 1.38 14.42 17.37
N GLY A 77 0.08 14.50 17.61
CA GLY A 77 -0.54 14.64 18.94
C GLY A 77 -1.64 13.63 19.24
N GLN A 78 -1.78 12.59 18.41
CA GLN A 78 -2.61 11.44 18.69
C GLN A 78 -1.74 10.34 19.28
N ASP A 79 -2.10 9.89 20.49
CA ASP A 79 -1.29 8.93 21.26
C ASP A 79 -1.68 7.48 21.00
N ASP A 80 -2.83 7.22 20.36
CA ASP A 80 -3.31 5.87 20.12
C ASP A 80 -4.20 5.72 18.87
N GLY A 81 -4.21 4.50 18.32
CA GLY A 81 -5.15 4.02 17.31
C GLY A 81 -4.83 4.36 15.85
N PRO A 82 -5.71 3.92 14.92
CA PRO A 82 -5.55 4.15 13.50
C PRO A 82 -5.71 5.63 13.17
N VAL A 83 -4.79 6.15 12.37
CA VAL A 83 -4.83 7.50 11.79
C VAL A 83 -5.55 7.49 10.43
N GLY A 84 -5.40 6.42 9.65
CA GLY A 84 -6.09 6.28 8.38
C GLY A 84 -5.47 5.27 7.42
N LEU A 85 -6.00 5.21 6.20
CA LEU A 85 -5.41 4.46 5.09
C LEU A 85 -4.34 5.31 4.40
N ALA A 86 -3.14 4.75 4.27
CA ALA A 86 -2.04 5.37 3.56
C ALA A 86 -1.72 4.65 2.26
N ARG A 87 -1.10 5.40 1.35
CA ARG A 87 -0.54 4.89 0.10
C ARG A 87 0.87 5.40 -0.08
N MET A 88 1.80 4.48 -0.29
CA MET A 88 3.15 4.77 -0.75
C MET A 88 3.24 4.52 -2.26
N SER A 89 3.88 5.42 -2.98
CA SER A 89 4.17 5.21 -4.40
C SER A 89 5.47 5.88 -4.84
N GLY A 90 6.26 5.17 -5.64
CA GLY A 90 7.50 5.70 -6.21
C GLY A 90 7.98 4.87 -7.40
N ASP A 91 8.95 5.41 -8.13
CA ASP A 91 9.69 4.64 -9.15
C ASP A 91 10.42 3.47 -8.48
N LEU A 92 10.32 2.28 -9.08
CA LEU A 92 10.87 1.04 -8.51
C LEU A 92 12.36 1.17 -8.23
N TYR A 93 13.14 1.59 -9.23
CA TYR A 93 14.60 1.68 -9.11
C TYR A 93 15.04 2.89 -8.30
N GLY A 94 14.34 4.02 -8.44
CA GLY A 94 14.59 5.22 -7.67
C GLY A 94 14.41 4.99 -6.18
N LEU A 95 13.32 4.33 -5.79
CA LEU A 95 13.02 4.03 -4.39
C LEU A 95 13.94 2.94 -3.84
N SER A 96 14.22 1.88 -4.62
CA SER A 96 15.13 0.81 -4.18
C SER A 96 16.55 1.33 -3.97
N THR A 97 17.08 2.15 -4.88
CA THR A 97 18.42 2.76 -4.75
C THR A 97 18.48 3.75 -3.59
N ALA A 98 17.43 4.53 -3.33
CA ALA A 98 17.41 5.43 -2.17
C ALA A 98 17.47 4.65 -0.84
N VAL A 99 16.76 3.52 -0.76
CA VAL A 99 16.84 2.60 0.39
C VAL A 99 18.23 2.00 0.52
N GLU A 100 18.84 1.53 -0.57
CA GLU A 100 20.21 0.98 -0.57
C GLU A 100 21.26 2.01 -0.14
N ASN A 101 21.12 3.27 -0.58
CA ASN A 101 22.02 4.36 -0.22
C ASN A 101 21.79 4.91 1.20
N SER A 102 20.87 4.31 1.97
CA SER A 102 20.54 4.74 3.33
C SER A 102 20.10 6.20 3.41
N GLU A 103 19.36 6.68 2.41
CA GLU A 103 18.67 7.97 2.52
C GLU A 103 17.66 7.91 3.68
N GLU A 104 17.40 9.05 4.31
CA GLU A 104 16.49 9.10 5.46
C GLU A 104 15.04 8.88 5.00
N SER A 105 14.49 7.73 5.40
CA SER A 105 13.10 7.29 5.20
C SER A 105 12.49 7.64 3.81
N PRO A 106 13.09 7.20 2.69
CA PRO A 106 12.59 7.50 1.34
C PRO A 106 11.19 6.95 1.09
N GLN A 107 10.84 5.81 1.73
CA GLN A 107 9.49 5.24 1.68
C GLN A 107 8.46 6.12 2.40
N LEU A 108 8.84 6.74 3.53
CA LEU A 108 7.99 7.70 4.24
C LEU A 108 7.77 8.94 3.39
N ALA A 109 8.83 9.48 2.77
CA ALA A 109 8.71 10.62 1.85
C ALA A 109 7.78 10.33 0.66
N ALA A 110 7.79 9.10 0.15
CA ALA A 110 6.92 8.62 -0.93
C ALA A 110 5.50 8.23 -0.46
N ALA A 111 5.23 8.25 0.85
CA ALA A 111 3.94 7.89 1.43
C ALA A 111 3.04 9.11 1.64
N LYS A 112 1.74 8.91 1.40
CA LYS A 112 0.69 9.90 1.62
C LYS A 112 -0.52 9.27 2.29
N LEU A 113 -1.10 9.96 3.25
CA LEU A 113 -2.40 9.59 3.83
C LEU A 113 -3.51 9.84 2.80
N LEU A 114 -4.29 8.81 2.47
CA LEU A 114 -5.39 8.90 1.51
C LEU A 114 -6.72 9.24 2.16
N ALA A 115 -7.01 8.62 3.30
CA ALA A 115 -8.30 8.71 3.97
C ALA A 115 -8.12 8.58 5.49
N ARG A 116 -8.57 9.58 6.26
CA ARG A 116 -8.47 9.60 7.74
C ARG A 116 -9.62 8.85 8.42
N GLU A 117 -10.72 8.76 7.71
CA GLU A 117 -11.97 8.08 8.10
C GLU A 117 -11.85 6.56 8.07
N VAL A 118 -10.83 5.99 7.41
CA VAL A 118 -10.62 4.54 7.39
C VAL A 118 -10.01 4.10 8.71
N ALA A 119 -10.74 3.31 9.49
CA ALA A 119 -10.29 2.75 10.75
C ALA A 119 -9.60 1.38 10.58
N ALA A 120 -9.95 0.62 9.54
CA ALA A 120 -9.29 -0.65 9.22
C ALA A 120 -9.44 -1.00 7.74
N VAL A 121 -8.46 -1.73 7.21
CA VAL A 121 -8.54 -2.40 5.90
C VAL A 121 -8.19 -3.88 6.07
N GLN A 122 -8.91 -4.73 5.35
CA GLN A 122 -8.60 -6.15 5.21
C GLN A 122 -8.53 -6.55 3.73
N PHE A 123 -7.48 -7.26 3.36
CA PHE A 123 -7.26 -7.82 2.05
C PHE A 123 -7.38 -9.35 2.10
N ARG A 124 -8.02 -9.93 1.07
CA ARG A 124 -7.97 -11.37 0.81
C ARG A 124 -7.74 -11.62 -0.67
N TYR A 125 -7.09 -12.73 -1.00
CA TYR A 125 -6.60 -13.05 -2.33
C TYR A 125 -7.24 -14.34 -2.84
N PHE A 126 -7.89 -14.31 -3.99
CA PHE A 126 -8.57 -15.49 -4.55
C PHE A 126 -7.65 -16.26 -5.50
N ASP A 127 -7.34 -17.52 -5.18
CA ASP A 127 -6.52 -18.40 -6.05
C ASP A 127 -7.35 -19.06 -7.19
N GLY A 128 -8.67 -18.95 -7.14
CA GLY A 128 -9.60 -19.65 -8.05
C GLY A 128 -10.41 -20.75 -7.39
N ILE A 129 -10.05 -21.14 -6.16
CA ILE A 129 -10.70 -22.18 -5.35
C ILE A 129 -11.10 -21.61 -3.99
N ALA A 130 -10.20 -20.89 -3.33
CA ALA A 130 -10.36 -20.34 -1.99
C ALA A 130 -9.77 -18.93 -1.85
N TRP A 131 -10.19 -18.24 -0.78
CA TRP A 131 -9.63 -16.96 -0.37
C TRP A 131 -8.48 -17.19 0.60
N GLN A 132 -7.34 -16.57 0.32
CA GLN A 132 -6.12 -16.60 1.11
C GLN A 132 -5.92 -15.24 1.80
N GLU A 133 -5.28 -15.24 2.97
CA GLU A 133 -4.95 -14.02 3.73
C GLU A 133 -3.58 -13.44 3.35
N GLU A 134 -2.74 -14.23 2.68
CA GLU A 134 -1.43 -13.82 2.19
C GLU A 134 -1.30 -14.23 0.71
N TRP A 135 -0.55 -13.43 -0.05
CA TRP A 135 -0.19 -13.74 -1.42
C TRP A 135 1.23 -13.28 -1.72
N ASP A 136 2.01 -14.15 -2.35
CA ASP A 136 3.30 -13.81 -2.97
C ASP A 136 3.29 -14.33 -4.40
N SER A 137 3.16 -13.41 -5.36
CA SER A 137 3.08 -13.77 -6.77
C SER A 137 4.37 -14.35 -7.32
N THR A 138 5.52 -14.05 -6.70
CA THR A 138 6.82 -14.59 -7.13
C THR A 138 7.00 -16.01 -6.62
N ALA A 139 6.60 -16.28 -5.37
CA ALA A 139 6.63 -17.63 -4.81
C ALA A 139 5.64 -18.56 -5.51
N LEU A 140 4.45 -18.06 -5.86
CA LEU A 140 3.39 -18.83 -6.52
C LEU A 140 3.51 -18.84 -8.05
N ASN A 141 4.38 -17.99 -8.60
CA ASN A 141 4.49 -17.75 -10.04
C ASN A 141 3.12 -17.49 -10.71
N ALA A 142 2.24 -16.78 -10.00
CA ALA A 142 0.86 -16.53 -10.40
C ALA A 142 0.32 -15.27 -9.70
N LEU A 143 -0.55 -14.54 -10.38
CA LEU A 143 -1.34 -13.46 -9.77
C LEU A 143 -2.62 -14.03 -9.14
N PRO A 144 -3.17 -13.39 -8.10
CA PRO A 144 -4.47 -13.77 -7.59
C PRO A 144 -5.53 -13.41 -8.63
N LYS A 145 -6.57 -14.24 -8.76
CA LYS A 145 -7.66 -14.01 -9.72
C LYS A 145 -8.56 -12.85 -9.32
N ALA A 146 -8.64 -12.56 -8.03
CA ALA A 146 -9.33 -11.40 -7.49
C ALA A 146 -8.74 -11.01 -6.14
N ILE A 147 -8.94 -9.74 -5.76
CA ILE A 147 -8.64 -9.23 -4.43
C ILE A 147 -9.96 -8.77 -3.82
N GLU A 148 -10.26 -9.23 -2.61
CA GLU A 148 -11.32 -8.67 -1.79
C GLU A 148 -10.71 -7.62 -0.87
N ILE A 149 -11.36 -6.46 -0.83
CA ILE A 149 -10.99 -5.32 0.01
C ILE A 149 -12.19 -5.04 0.91
N VAL A 150 -11.99 -5.15 2.22
CA VAL A 150 -12.96 -4.77 3.23
C VAL A 150 -12.43 -3.55 3.97
N LEU A 151 -13.16 -2.44 3.90
CA LEU A 151 -12.84 -1.20 4.60
C LEU A 151 -13.82 -1.01 5.76
N THR A 152 -13.31 -0.67 6.93
CA THR A 152 -14.11 -0.16 8.04
C THR A 152 -13.90 1.33 8.14
N VAL A 153 -14.99 2.09 7.98
CA VAL A 153 -14.99 3.55 7.98
C VAL A 153 -15.67 4.03 9.25
N ARG A 154 -15.01 4.93 9.98
CA ARG A 154 -15.56 5.66 11.14
C ARG A 154 -16.06 7.03 10.71
N ASP A 155 -16.84 7.68 11.56
CA ASP A 155 -17.32 9.02 11.29
C ASP A 155 -16.14 10.01 11.19
N GLU A 156 -16.26 10.99 10.29
CA GLU A 156 -15.24 12.02 10.06
C GLU A 156 -15.03 12.91 11.29
N GLU A 157 -16.10 13.19 12.05
CA GLU A 157 -16.03 13.96 13.29
C GLU A 157 -15.21 13.21 14.35
N GLN A 158 -15.32 11.88 14.40
CA GLN A 158 -14.50 11.03 15.26
C GLN A 158 -13.06 10.87 14.74
N ALA A 159 -12.87 10.81 13.42
CA ALA A 159 -11.55 10.74 12.81
C ALA A 159 -10.74 12.04 13.02
N ALA A 160 -11.43 13.19 13.09
CA ALA A 160 -10.82 14.50 13.36
C ALA A 160 -10.66 14.80 14.86
N ASN A 161 -11.59 14.34 15.71
CA ASN A 161 -11.61 14.64 17.15
C ASN A 161 -10.90 13.61 18.05
N ALA A 162 -10.25 12.58 17.48
CA ALA A 162 -9.48 11.58 18.24
C ALA A 162 -8.34 12.16 19.11
N SER A 163 -8.11 13.48 19.09
CA SER A 163 -7.05 14.17 19.84
C SER A 163 -7.49 14.83 21.15
N PHE A 164 -8.78 14.85 21.57
CA PHE A 164 -9.16 15.75 22.69
C PHE A 164 -10.01 15.18 23.83
N LEU A 165 -10.68 14.03 23.70
CA LEU A 165 -11.47 13.46 24.79
C LEU A 165 -11.40 11.93 24.78
N ASP A 166 -10.82 11.34 25.82
CA ASP A 166 -10.86 9.90 26.15
C ASP A 166 -12.24 9.47 26.67
N GLU A 167 -13.29 10.22 26.32
CA GLU A 167 -14.66 9.96 26.76
C GLU A 167 -15.41 9.28 25.60
N PRO A 168 -15.90 8.03 25.79
CA PRO A 168 -16.62 7.34 24.74
C PRO A 168 -17.90 8.11 24.41
N ASP A 169 -17.97 8.69 23.22
CA ASP A 169 -19.15 9.40 22.75
C ASP A 169 -20.35 8.44 22.69
N PRO A 170 -21.37 8.60 23.55
CA PRO A 170 -22.54 7.72 23.56
C PRO A 170 -23.42 7.88 22.30
N TYR A 171 -23.16 8.90 21.47
CA TYR A 171 -23.83 9.14 20.19
C TYR A 171 -22.94 8.84 18.98
N ALA A 172 -21.77 8.24 19.20
CA ALA A 172 -20.90 7.72 18.17
C ALA A 172 -21.70 6.93 17.11
N LEU A 173 -21.68 7.41 15.86
CA LEU A 173 -22.25 6.63 14.77
C LEU A 173 -21.45 5.32 14.63
N PRO A 174 -22.13 4.17 14.42
CA PRO A 174 -21.45 2.91 14.26
C PRO A 174 -20.55 2.96 13.02
N SER A 175 -19.38 2.35 13.12
CA SER A 175 -18.51 2.18 11.96
C SER A 175 -19.23 1.40 10.86
N THR A 176 -19.04 1.83 9.62
CA THR A 176 -19.65 1.18 8.45
C THR A 176 -18.60 0.33 7.74
N THR A 177 -18.98 -0.89 7.38
CA THR A 177 -18.10 -1.81 6.64
C THR A 177 -18.48 -1.84 5.17
N HIS A 178 -17.51 -1.56 4.30
CA HIS A 178 -17.66 -1.62 2.85
C HIS A 178 -16.81 -2.75 2.28
N ARG A 179 -17.38 -3.54 1.37
CA ARG A 179 -16.68 -4.65 0.71
C ARG A 179 -16.68 -4.47 -0.80
N VAL A 180 -15.50 -4.60 -1.40
CA VAL A 180 -15.30 -4.56 -2.85
C VAL A 180 -14.49 -5.78 -3.25
N VAL A 181 -14.86 -6.43 -4.37
CA VAL A 181 -14.08 -7.49 -4.98
C VAL A 181 -13.58 -6.98 -6.33
N VAL A 182 -12.26 -6.94 -6.50
CA VAL A 182 -11.59 -6.48 -7.71
C VAL A 182 -11.07 -7.70 -8.48
N PRO A 183 -11.68 -8.08 -9.62
CA PRO A 183 -11.15 -9.15 -10.45
C PRO A 183 -9.88 -8.71 -11.20
N ILE A 184 -8.92 -9.62 -11.35
CA ILE A 184 -7.67 -9.39 -12.08
C ILE A 184 -7.70 -10.24 -13.37
N PRO A 185 -7.98 -9.63 -14.53
CA PRO A 185 -8.27 -10.37 -15.77
C PRO A 185 -7.05 -11.06 -16.39
N VAL A 186 -5.82 -10.66 -16.03
CA VAL A 186 -4.56 -11.25 -16.53
C VAL A 186 -3.96 -12.27 -15.56
N ALA A 187 -4.77 -12.84 -14.66
CA ALA A 187 -4.29 -13.77 -13.63
C ALA A 187 -3.90 -15.15 -14.17
N GLU A 188 -4.26 -15.49 -15.41
CA GLU A 188 -3.86 -16.74 -16.05
C GLU A 188 -2.49 -16.57 -16.74
N PRO A 189 -1.52 -17.49 -16.52
CA PRO A 189 -0.20 -17.39 -17.13
C PRO A 189 -0.31 -17.49 -18.65
N VAL A 190 0.50 -16.71 -19.37
CA VAL A 190 0.66 -16.86 -20.83
C VAL A 190 1.24 -18.25 -21.09
N VAL A 191 0.41 -19.15 -21.64
CA VAL A 191 0.87 -20.46 -22.10
C VAL A 191 1.79 -20.20 -23.29
N ALA A 192 3.09 -20.47 -23.13
CA ALA A 192 4.04 -20.38 -24.23
C ALA A 192 3.58 -21.30 -25.36
N GLU A 193 3.37 -20.74 -26.54
CA GLU A 193 2.97 -21.48 -27.74
C GLU A 193 4.08 -22.51 -28.05
N GLN A 194 3.75 -23.81 -27.97
CA GLN A 194 4.70 -24.84 -28.38
C GLN A 194 4.81 -24.78 -29.92
N VAL A 195 5.95 -24.28 -30.40
CA VAL A 195 6.31 -24.35 -31.81
C VAL A 195 6.48 -25.83 -32.16
N LEU A 196 5.50 -26.36 -32.91
CA LEU A 196 5.52 -27.70 -33.50
C LEU A 196 6.43 -27.75 -34.73
#